data_AF-A0A961CVL0-F1
#
_entry.id   AF-A0A961CVL0-F1
#
_cell.length_a   1.000
_cell.length_b   1.000
_cell.length_c   1.000
_cell.angle_alpha   90.00
_cell.angle_beta   90.00
_cell.angle_gamma   90.00
#
_symmetry.space_group_name_H-M   'P 1'
#
loop_
_entity.id
_entity.type
_entity.pdbx_description
1 polymer ?
#
loop_
_entity_poly.entity_id
_entity_poly.type
_entity_poly.pdbx_seq_one_letter_code
_entity_poly.pdbx_strand_id
1 'polypeptide(L)'
;VQLPGMFDVESTIGVTHAGSGAGVSAPGTMQHLAFQVKSEDELLALRDRLRTNGIVVFGPLDHGMCRSIYFAGPEGLALEAAWSAGPMDHRMWIDPAVVEQAGISTEQLATFVDPPKFEQPDAPVPQPAIDPSKPHLDYPPEQYAAMVTVPDDVITKSGSYPDPPVRLDG
;
A
#
# COMPACT_ATOMS: atom_id res chain seq x y z
N VAL A 1 13.00 5.35 0.12
CA VAL A 1 14.00 6.45 0.03
C VAL A 1 14.45 6.76 1.44
N GLN A 2 15.75 6.78 1.71
CA GLN A 2 16.29 7.18 3.01
C GLN A 2 16.72 8.64 2.91
N LEU A 3 16.12 9.51 3.72
CA LEU A 3 16.46 10.93 3.75
C LEU A 3 17.38 11.24 4.94
N PRO A 4 18.28 12.23 4.83
CA PRO A 4 19.04 12.73 5.96
C PRO A 4 18.12 13.10 7.14
N GLY A 5 18.51 12.73 8.37
CA GLY A 5 17.76 13.04 9.59
C GLY A 5 16.57 12.12 9.89
N MET A 6 16.27 11.13 9.03
CA MET A 6 15.14 10.22 9.24
C MET A 6 15.22 9.47 10.59
N PHE A 7 16.41 9.07 11.04
CA PHE A 7 16.60 8.38 12.32
C PHE A 7 16.50 9.30 13.55
N ASP A 8 16.49 10.62 13.34
CA ASP A 8 16.33 11.61 14.42
C ASP A 8 14.85 11.90 14.69
N VAL A 9 13.94 11.41 13.84
CA VAL A 9 12.49 11.53 14.02
C VAL A 9 12.00 10.41 14.93
N GLU A 10 11.41 10.76 16.07
CA GLU A 10 10.90 9.77 17.03
C GLU A 10 9.71 8.99 16.46
N SER A 11 9.77 7.66 16.56
CA SER A 11 8.65 6.77 16.26
C SER A 11 7.98 6.29 17.55
N THR A 12 6.67 6.48 17.65
CA THR A 12 5.87 6.02 18.80
C THR A 12 4.92 4.91 18.36
N ILE A 13 5.09 3.69 18.91
CA ILE A 13 4.19 2.57 18.68
C ILE A 13 2.79 2.89 19.24
N GLY A 14 1.76 2.54 18.49
CA GLY A 14 0.35 2.88 18.74
C GLY A 14 -0.07 4.27 18.28
N VAL A 15 0.88 5.11 17.83
CA VAL A 15 0.61 6.47 17.33
C VAL A 15 1.03 6.60 15.87
N THR A 16 2.31 6.33 15.58
CA THR A 16 2.88 6.39 14.22
C THR A 16 2.83 5.04 13.51
N HIS A 17 2.85 3.94 14.26
CA HIS A 17 2.84 2.56 13.77
C HIS A 17 1.93 1.71 14.66
N ALA A 18 1.14 0.80 14.10
CA ALA A 18 0.24 -0.06 14.88
C ALA A 18 0.96 -1.12 15.76
N GLY A 19 2.27 -1.33 15.55
CA GLY A 19 3.10 -2.32 16.27
C GLY A 19 2.83 -3.78 15.92
N SER A 20 1.63 -4.11 15.41
CA SER A 20 1.29 -5.42 14.86
C SER A 20 0.16 -5.31 13.82
N GLY A 21 -0.02 -6.35 13.00
CA GLY A 21 -1.12 -6.44 12.03
C GLY A 21 -2.52 -6.53 12.65
N ALA A 22 -2.63 -6.68 13.97
CA ALA A 22 -3.89 -6.65 14.71
C ALA A 22 -4.03 -5.41 15.62
N GLY A 23 -3.07 -4.49 15.58
CA GLY A 23 -3.05 -3.29 16.41
C GLY A 23 -3.92 -2.16 15.86
N VAL A 24 -4.27 -1.20 16.71
CA VAL A 24 -4.94 0.04 16.29
C VAL A 24 -3.95 0.96 15.56
N SER A 25 -4.43 1.65 14.52
CA SER A 25 -3.67 2.66 13.79
C SER A 25 -4.46 3.96 13.76
N ALA A 26 -3.78 5.10 13.96
CA ALA A 26 -4.44 6.41 13.85
C ALA A 26 -4.86 6.68 12.40
N PRO A 27 -5.92 7.48 12.15
CA PRO A 27 -6.28 7.90 10.80
C PRO A 27 -5.08 8.53 10.07
N GLY A 28 -4.83 8.12 8.83
CA GLY A 28 -3.69 8.60 8.02
C GLY A 28 -2.36 7.86 8.25
N THR A 29 -2.33 6.84 9.12
CA THR A 29 -1.14 5.99 9.34
C THR A 29 -1.30 4.59 8.74
N MET A 30 -0.19 3.89 8.54
CA MET A 30 -0.17 2.52 8.01
C MET A 30 -0.17 1.49 9.16
N GLN A 31 -1.13 0.57 9.16
CA GLN A 31 -1.16 -0.54 10.12
C GLN A 31 -0.11 -1.60 9.78
N HIS A 32 -0.17 -2.13 8.54
CA HIS A 32 0.78 -3.08 7.99
C HIS A 32 0.77 -3.00 6.46
N LEU A 33 1.82 -3.52 5.81
CA LEU A 33 1.92 -3.66 4.36
C LEU A 33 2.05 -5.13 3.99
N ALA A 34 1.18 -5.62 3.10
CA ALA A 34 1.20 -6.97 2.59
C ALA A 34 1.82 -7.06 1.18
N PHE A 35 2.79 -7.95 1.01
CA PHE A 35 3.38 -8.29 -0.28
C PHE A 35 2.78 -9.60 -0.80
N GLN A 36 2.35 -9.62 -2.05
CA GLN A 36 1.92 -10.85 -2.69
C GLN A 36 3.12 -11.71 -3.11
N VAL A 37 3.07 -13.00 -2.82
CA VAL A 37 3.97 -14.03 -3.38
C VAL A 37 3.21 -14.95 -4.34
N LYS A 38 3.92 -15.62 -5.26
CA LYS A 38 3.27 -16.30 -6.38
C LYS A 38 2.68 -17.65 -6.02
N SER A 39 3.23 -18.32 -5.01
CA SER A 39 2.81 -19.65 -4.58
C SER A 39 2.91 -19.82 -3.07
N GLU A 40 2.23 -20.83 -2.54
CA GLU A 40 2.40 -21.24 -1.15
C GLU A 40 3.84 -21.67 -0.85
N ASP A 41 4.50 -22.36 -1.78
CA ASP A 41 5.90 -22.74 -1.62
C ASP A 41 6.82 -21.51 -1.52
N GLU A 42 6.58 -20.45 -2.29
CA GLU A 42 7.32 -19.19 -2.17
C GLU A 42 7.07 -18.50 -0.82
N LEU A 43 5.85 -18.58 -0.29
CA LEU A 43 5.52 -18.07 1.04
C LEU A 43 6.32 -18.77 2.13
N LEU A 44 6.36 -20.11 2.08
CA LEU A 44 7.10 -20.93 3.03
C LEU A 44 8.62 -20.74 2.90
N ALA A 45 9.12 -20.62 1.67
CA ALA A 45 10.53 -20.33 1.41
C ALA A 45 10.94 -18.95 1.96
N LEU A 46 10.10 -17.92 1.80
CA LEU A 46 10.35 -16.59 2.37
C LEU A 46 10.34 -16.63 3.90
N ARG A 47 9.36 -17.31 4.51
CA ARG A 47 9.30 -17.53 5.96
C ARG A 47 10.61 -18.13 6.48
N ASP A 48 11.08 -19.19 5.83
CA ASP A 48 12.28 -19.91 6.28
C ASP A 48 13.54 -19.06 6.07
N ARG A 49 13.65 -18.35 4.95
CA ARG A 49 14.72 -17.38 4.71
C ARG A 49 14.79 -16.31 5.80
N LEU A 50 13.66 -15.75 6.20
CA LEU A 50 13.58 -14.74 7.27
C LEU A 50 14.04 -15.33 8.61
N ARG A 51 13.54 -16.52 8.98
CA ARG A 51 13.91 -17.20 10.22
C ARG A 51 15.38 -17.57 10.28
N THR A 52 15.99 -18.01 9.17
CA THR A 52 17.43 -18.29 9.10
C THR A 52 18.29 -17.03 9.31
N ASN A 53 17.75 -15.84 9.06
CA ASN A 53 18.41 -14.56 9.32
C ASN A 53 18.02 -13.96 10.69
N GLY A 54 17.45 -14.76 11.60
CA GLY A 54 17.10 -14.32 12.95
C GLY A 54 15.85 -13.45 13.05
N ILE A 55 15.07 -13.32 11.97
CA ILE A 55 13.81 -12.58 11.99
C ILE A 55 12.69 -13.48 12.48
N VAL A 56 11.94 -13.01 13.48
CA VAL A 56 10.77 -13.72 14.01
C VAL A 56 9.61 -13.59 13.02
N VAL A 57 9.00 -14.72 12.69
CA VAL A 57 7.89 -14.80 11.73
C VAL A 57 6.73 -15.58 12.32
N PHE A 58 5.54 -14.98 12.31
CA PHE A 58 4.27 -15.60 12.69
C PHE A 58 3.57 -16.17 11.46
N GLY A 59 2.90 -17.32 11.62
CA GLY A 59 2.15 -18.00 10.55
C GLY A 59 2.90 -19.15 9.85
N PRO A 60 2.33 -19.68 8.74
CA PRO A 60 1.21 -19.11 7.99
C PRO A 60 -0.12 -19.11 8.76
N LEU A 61 -0.92 -18.06 8.60
CA LEU A 61 -2.31 -17.97 9.00
C LEU A 61 -3.19 -18.14 7.76
N ASP A 62 -4.32 -18.82 7.91
CA ASP A 62 -5.31 -19.01 6.84
C ASP A 62 -6.50 -18.07 7.09
N HIS A 63 -6.63 -17.05 6.24
CA HIS A 63 -7.71 -16.06 6.30
C HIS A 63 -8.89 -16.46 5.39
N GLY A 64 -8.89 -17.68 4.85
CA GLY A 64 -9.83 -18.15 3.83
C GLY A 64 -9.57 -17.56 2.44
N MET A 65 -9.28 -16.26 2.37
CA MET A 65 -8.95 -15.54 1.13
C MET A 65 -7.48 -15.63 0.72
N CYS A 66 -6.60 -15.78 1.70
CA CYS A 66 -5.18 -15.90 1.52
C CYS A 66 -4.59 -16.69 2.68
N ARG A 67 -3.40 -17.24 2.46
CA ARG A 67 -2.48 -17.65 3.51
C ARG A 67 -1.38 -16.63 3.62
N SER A 68 -1.06 -16.22 4.84
CA SER A 68 -0.06 -15.17 5.05
C SER A 68 0.83 -15.38 6.26
N ILE A 69 2.00 -14.76 6.24
CA ILE A 69 2.96 -14.71 7.34
C ILE A 69 3.20 -13.25 7.74
N TYR A 70 3.48 -13.01 9.02
CA TYR A 70 3.72 -11.67 9.57
C TYR A 70 5.10 -11.56 10.21
N PHE A 71 5.78 -10.45 9.99
CA PHE A 71 7.12 -10.15 10.51
C PHE A 71 7.35 -8.64 10.59
N ALA A 72 8.37 -8.19 11.31
CA ALA A 72 8.69 -6.76 11.40
C ALA A 72 9.67 -6.33 10.30
N GLY A 73 9.43 -5.17 9.70
CA GLY A 73 10.39 -4.45 8.87
C GLY A 73 11.53 -3.84 9.71
N PRO A 74 12.63 -3.38 9.07
CA PRO A 74 13.76 -2.74 9.75
C PRO A 74 13.38 -1.56 10.66
N GLU A 75 12.34 -0.83 10.27
CA GLU A 75 11.76 0.32 10.97
C GLU A 75 10.69 -0.06 12.02
N GLY A 76 10.41 -1.36 12.18
CA GLY A 76 9.39 -1.87 13.11
C GLY A 76 7.97 -1.89 12.56
N LEU A 77 7.76 -1.52 11.28
CA LEU A 77 6.47 -1.67 10.60
C LEU A 77 6.08 -3.15 10.53
N ALA A 78 4.82 -3.46 10.81
CA ALA A 78 4.30 -4.80 10.59
C ALA A 78 4.24 -5.07 9.07
N LEU A 79 4.92 -6.11 8.62
CA LEU A 79 4.92 -6.57 7.25
C LEU A 79 4.21 -7.92 7.16
N GLU A 80 3.53 -8.11 6.05
CA GLU A 80 2.86 -9.35 5.69
C GLU A 80 3.40 -9.84 4.34
N ALA A 81 3.54 -11.15 4.18
CA ALA A 81 3.60 -11.76 2.86
C ALA A 81 2.41 -12.71 2.73
N ALA A 82 1.70 -12.64 1.60
CA ALA A 82 0.44 -13.35 1.39
C ALA A 82 0.41 -14.07 0.04
N TRP A 83 -0.20 -15.23 0.04
CA TRP A 83 -0.51 -16.00 -1.16
C TRP A 83 -2.00 -16.35 -1.20
N SER A 84 -2.60 -16.29 -2.38
CA SER A 84 -3.97 -16.74 -2.64
C SER A 84 -3.97 -17.75 -3.78
N ALA A 85 -4.74 -18.84 -3.64
CA ALA A 85 -4.90 -19.84 -4.69
C ALA A 85 -5.59 -19.29 -5.95
N GLY A 86 -6.34 -18.21 -5.81
CA GLY A 86 -7.03 -17.53 -6.90
C GLY A 86 -7.94 -16.42 -6.39
N PRO A 87 -8.62 -15.71 -7.30
CA PRO A 87 -9.66 -14.76 -6.92
C PRO A 87 -10.79 -15.50 -6.20
N MET A 88 -11.32 -14.88 -5.14
CA MET A 88 -12.52 -15.36 -4.48
C MET A 88 -13.78 -14.85 -5.16
N ASP A 89 -14.88 -15.58 -5.01
CA ASP A 89 -16.20 -15.04 -5.29
C ASP A 89 -16.61 -14.09 -4.15
N HIS A 90 -16.48 -12.79 -4.39
CA HIS A 90 -16.80 -11.76 -3.40
C HIS A 90 -18.23 -11.86 -2.87
N ARG A 91 -19.17 -12.42 -3.64
CA ARG A 91 -20.57 -12.60 -3.22
C ARG A 91 -20.72 -13.55 -2.04
N MET A 92 -19.76 -14.43 -1.83
CA MET A 92 -19.72 -15.33 -0.68
C MET A 92 -19.19 -14.67 0.60
N TRP A 93 -18.60 -13.47 0.48
CA TRP A 93 -17.88 -12.78 1.55
C TRP A 93 -18.47 -11.41 1.90
N ILE A 94 -19.54 -11.01 1.23
CA ILE A 94 -20.35 -9.84 1.61
C ILE A 94 -21.47 -10.33 2.52
N ASP A 95 -21.29 -10.13 3.83
CA ASP A 95 -22.32 -10.45 4.83
C ASP A 95 -23.40 -9.35 4.87
N PRO A 96 -24.68 -9.67 4.57
CA PRO A 96 -25.77 -8.70 4.62
C PRO A 96 -25.93 -8.01 5.99
N ALA A 97 -25.66 -8.72 7.09
CA ALA A 97 -25.76 -8.13 8.43
C ALA A 97 -24.68 -7.07 8.65
N VAL A 98 -23.47 -7.28 8.11
CA VAL A 98 -22.39 -6.30 8.16
C VAL A 98 -22.68 -5.10 7.26
N VAL A 99 -23.27 -5.32 6.08
CA VAL A 99 -23.73 -4.23 5.19
C VAL A 99 -24.74 -3.34 5.88
N GLU A 100 -25.75 -3.94 6.53
CA GLU A 100 -26.76 -3.22 7.31
C GLU A 100 -26.11 -2.44 8.47
N GLN A 101 -25.25 -3.10 9.25
CA GLN A 101 -24.55 -2.48 10.37
C GLN A 101 -23.65 -1.32 9.94
N ALA A 102 -23.03 -1.42 8.76
CA ALA A 102 -22.20 -0.36 8.18
C ALA A 102 -23.03 0.79 7.57
N GLY A 103 -24.36 0.65 7.48
CA GLY A 103 -25.24 1.67 6.91
C GLY A 103 -25.06 1.86 5.40
N ILE A 104 -24.61 0.83 4.69
CA ILE A 104 -24.39 0.86 3.24
C ILE A 104 -25.74 0.66 2.53
N SER A 105 -26.15 1.61 1.70
CA SER A 105 -27.40 1.49 0.92
C SER A 105 -27.28 0.45 -0.19
N THR A 106 -28.41 -0.03 -0.70
CA THR A 106 -28.45 -0.96 -1.84
C THR A 106 -27.75 -0.40 -3.07
N GLU A 107 -27.91 0.90 -3.34
CA GLU A 107 -27.30 1.59 -4.47
C GLU A 107 -25.79 1.72 -4.31
N GLN A 108 -25.33 2.01 -3.08
CA GLN A 108 -23.90 2.05 -2.75
C GLN A 108 -23.28 0.66 -2.88
N LEU A 109 -23.95 -0.38 -2.34
CA LEU A 109 -23.47 -1.75 -2.43
C LEU A 109 -23.36 -2.21 -3.88
N ALA A 110 -24.36 -1.91 -4.72
CA ALA A 110 -24.31 -2.22 -6.15
C ALA A 110 -23.09 -1.57 -6.82
N THR A 111 -22.77 -0.32 -6.46
CA THR A 111 -21.60 0.40 -6.99
C THR A 111 -20.28 -0.18 -6.47
N PHE A 112 -20.22 -0.65 -5.22
CA PHE A 112 -19.01 -1.25 -4.65
C PHE A 112 -18.73 -2.64 -5.23
N VAL A 113 -19.79 -3.40 -5.53
CA VAL A 113 -19.70 -4.74 -6.12
C VAL A 113 -19.29 -4.71 -7.59
N ASP A 114 -19.84 -3.76 -8.36
CA ASP A 114 -19.55 -3.59 -9.78
C ASP A 114 -19.26 -2.10 -10.08
N PRO A 115 -18.08 -1.60 -9.68
CA PRO A 115 -17.74 -0.20 -9.89
C PRO A 115 -17.63 0.09 -11.39
N PRO A 116 -18.05 1.29 -11.84
CA PRO A 116 -17.87 1.69 -13.24
C PRO A 116 -16.43 1.50 -13.67
N LYS A 117 -16.23 0.83 -14.81
CA LYS A 117 -14.91 0.67 -15.40
C LYS A 117 -14.36 2.04 -15.76
N PHE A 118 -13.10 2.29 -15.40
CA PHE A 118 -12.39 3.45 -15.90
C PHE A 118 -11.98 3.19 -17.35
N GLU A 119 -12.57 3.92 -18.28
CA GLU A 119 -12.17 3.92 -19.68
C GLU A 119 -11.05 4.95 -19.86
N GLN A 120 -9.83 4.46 -20.08
CA GLN A 120 -8.69 5.33 -20.32
C GLN A 120 -8.88 6.05 -21.67
N PRO A 121 -8.82 7.39 -21.71
CA PRO A 121 -8.89 8.14 -22.96
C PRO A 121 -7.64 7.95 -23.82
N ASP A 122 -7.76 8.22 -25.13
CA ASP A 122 -6.65 8.11 -26.10
C ASP A 122 -5.48 9.07 -25.80
N ALA A 123 -5.76 10.19 -25.13
CA ALA A 123 -4.78 11.17 -24.70
C ALA A 123 -4.66 11.18 -23.17
N PRO A 124 -3.46 11.46 -22.60
CA PRO A 124 -3.29 11.60 -21.16
C PRO A 124 -4.24 12.65 -20.55
N VAL A 125 -4.78 12.33 -19.38
CA VAL A 125 -5.61 13.26 -18.62
C VAL A 125 -4.70 14.29 -17.93
N PRO A 126 -4.90 15.61 -18.14
CA PRO A 126 -4.08 16.62 -17.47
C PRO A 126 -4.37 16.66 -15.96
N GLN A 127 -3.44 17.23 -15.19
CA GLN A 127 -3.67 17.48 -13.77
C GLN A 127 -4.95 18.31 -13.55
N PRO A 128 -5.78 17.95 -12.55
CA PRO A 128 -6.97 18.73 -12.24
C PRO A 128 -6.61 20.07 -11.58
N ALA A 129 -7.57 20.99 -11.54
CA ALA A 129 -7.45 22.17 -10.68
C ALA A 129 -7.33 21.73 -9.20
N ILE A 130 -6.57 22.49 -8.40
CA ILE A 130 -6.44 22.23 -6.97
C ILE A 130 -7.81 22.43 -6.30
N ASP A 131 -8.34 21.36 -5.71
CA ASP A 131 -9.53 21.35 -4.87
C ASP A 131 -9.12 21.01 -3.43
N PRO A 132 -9.12 21.98 -2.50
CA PRO A 132 -8.62 21.79 -1.13
C PRO A 132 -9.41 20.76 -0.31
N SER A 133 -10.57 20.29 -0.80
CA SER A 133 -11.31 19.20 -0.18
C SER A 133 -10.77 17.81 -0.54
N LYS A 134 -9.84 17.72 -1.50
CA LYS A 134 -9.21 16.47 -1.95
C LYS A 134 -7.86 16.26 -1.25
N PRO A 135 -7.35 15.02 -1.24
CA PRO A 135 -6.01 14.74 -0.74
C PRO A 135 -4.94 15.52 -1.52
N HIS A 136 -3.95 16.05 -0.80
CA HIS A 136 -2.82 16.80 -1.36
C HIS A 136 -1.50 16.36 -0.74
N LEU A 137 -0.42 16.52 -1.51
CA LEU A 137 0.93 16.45 -0.95
C LEU A 137 1.23 17.74 -0.19
N ASP A 138 1.95 17.61 0.93
CA ASP A 138 2.25 18.72 1.83
C ASP A 138 3.46 19.54 1.34
N TYR A 139 3.30 20.22 0.20
CA TYR A 139 4.27 21.20 -0.32
C TYR A 139 3.84 22.63 0.04
N PRO A 140 4.79 23.59 0.12
CA PRO A 140 4.46 25.01 0.21
C PRO A 140 3.45 25.42 -0.88
N PRO A 141 2.38 26.18 -0.57
CA PRO A 141 1.27 26.38 -1.50
C PRO A 141 1.66 26.93 -2.88
N GLU A 142 2.57 27.91 -2.94
CA GLU A 142 3.04 28.48 -4.20
C GLU A 142 3.85 27.47 -5.03
N GLN A 143 4.67 26.66 -4.36
CA GLN A 143 5.44 25.60 -5.00
C GLN A 143 4.50 24.51 -5.52
N TYR A 144 3.52 24.09 -4.73
CA TYR A 144 2.54 23.08 -5.13
C TYR A 144 1.73 23.55 -6.34
N ALA A 145 1.24 24.79 -6.32
CA ALA A 145 0.52 25.40 -7.42
C ALA A 145 1.34 25.46 -8.70
N ALA A 146 2.64 25.77 -8.62
CA ALA A 146 3.51 25.71 -9.78
C ALA A 146 3.71 24.27 -10.28
N MET A 147 3.98 23.32 -9.39
CA MET A 147 4.27 21.93 -9.73
C MET A 147 3.12 21.23 -10.45
N VAL A 148 1.87 21.43 -10.02
CA VAL A 148 0.71 20.77 -10.66
C VAL A 148 0.43 21.25 -12.09
N THR A 149 1.03 22.36 -12.52
CA THR A 149 0.90 22.86 -13.89
C THR A 149 1.97 22.34 -14.84
N VAL A 150 2.99 21.65 -14.33
CA VAL A 150 4.10 21.14 -15.13
C VAL A 150 3.66 19.85 -15.84
N PRO A 151 3.77 19.75 -17.18
CA PRO A 151 3.47 18.52 -17.91
C PRO A 151 4.36 17.34 -17.49
N ASP A 152 3.82 16.12 -17.56
CA ASP A 152 4.49 14.90 -17.11
C ASP A 152 5.82 14.63 -17.83
N ASP A 153 5.90 14.95 -19.13
CA ASP A 153 7.11 14.76 -19.93
C ASP A 153 8.24 15.70 -19.48
N VAL A 154 7.89 16.93 -19.08
CA VAL A 154 8.82 17.90 -18.49
C VAL A 154 9.31 17.40 -17.14
N ILE A 155 8.40 16.96 -16.26
CA ILE A 155 8.77 16.37 -14.94
C ILE A 155 9.70 15.19 -15.12
N THR A 156 9.36 14.27 -16.03
CA THR A 156 10.17 13.08 -16.33
C THR A 156 11.56 13.49 -16.79
N LYS A 157 11.66 14.43 -17.75
CA LYS A 157 12.95 14.89 -18.27
C LYS A 157 13.80 15.59 -17.23
N SER A 158 13.21 16.41 -16.35
CA SER A 158 13.95 17.16 -15.33
C SER A 158 14.29 16.34 -14.08
N GLY A 159 13.48 15.32 -13.75
CA GLY A 159 13.61 14.53 -12.52
C GLY A 159 14.29 13.17 -12.69
N SER A 160 14.61 12.76 -13.92
CA SER A 160 15.22 11.45 -14.18
C SER A 160 16.71 11.43 -13.87
N TYR A 161 17.11 10.49 -13.01
CA TYR A 161 18.50 10.09 -12.79
C TYR A 161 18.64 8.59 -13.10
N PRO A 162 18.52 8.19 -14.39
CA PRO A 162 18.35 6.80 -14.78
C PRO A 162 19.66 5.99 -14.74
N ASP A 163 20.80 6.67 -14.61
CA ASP A 163 22.11 6.04 -14.58
C ASP A 163 22.31 5.29 -13.24
N PRO A 164 22.49 3.96 -13.26
CA PRO A 164 22.77 3.22 -12.04
C PRO A 164 24.14 3.62 -11.49
N PRO A 165 24.32 3.66 -10.15
CA PRO A 165 25.58 4.09 -9.53
C PRO A 165 26.74 3.11 -9.78
N VAL A 166 26.43 1.86 -10.20
CA VAL A 166 27.41 0.83 -10.55
C VAL A 166 27.20 0.45 -12.01
N ARG A 167 28.26 0.57 -12.81
CA ARG A 167 28.32 -0.01 -14.16
C ARG A 167 29.01 -1.37 -14.05
N LEU A 168 28.36 -2.41 -14.55
CA LEU A 168 28.99 -3.72 -14.67
C LEU A 168 29.91 -3.66 -15.90
N ASP A 169 31.19 -3.95 -15.72
CA ASP A 169 32.08 -4.20 -16.85
C ASP A 169 31.59 -5.48 -17.56
N GLY A 170 31.38 -5.38 -18.87
CA GLY A 170 30.93 -6.48 -19.72
C GLY A 170 31.98 -7.55 -19.94
#